data_AF-A0A485NR51-F1
#
_entry.id   AF-A0A485NR51-F1
#
_cell.length_a   1.000
_cell.length_b   1.000
_cell.length_c   1.000
_cell.angle_alpha   90.00
_cell.angle_beta   90.00
_cell.angle_gamma   90.00
#
_symmetry.space_group_name_H-M   'P 1'
#
loop_
_entity.id
_entity.type
_entity.pdbx_description
1 polymer ?
#
loop_
_entity_poly.entity_id
_entity_poly.type
_entity_poly.pdbx_seq_one_letter_code
_entity_poly.pdbx_strand_id
1 'polypeptide(L)'
;MMLINPQGVKLNIYKQKVEQAIKSYEKRLNKIVWQALSQEEKEKLDAYKPMRYLENKAALNGALERLNWPISLKELSMLENEILAGKMYIQQAMELQEAAKKENYVNKRGE
;
A
#
# COMPACT_ATOMS: atom_id res chain seq x y z
N MET A 1 -0.01 -10.98 -23.55
CA MET A 1 -0.69 -9.67 -23.53
C MET A 1 -2.13 -9.89 -23.11
N MET A 2 -2.56 -9.33 -21.97
CA MET A 2 -3.96 -9.42 -21.54
C MET A 2 -4.73 -8.25 -22.16
N LEU A 3 -5.66 -8.52 -23.07
CA LEU A 3 -6.59 -7.53 -23.58
C LEU A 3 -7.58 -7.20 -22.45
N ILE A 4 -7.34 -6.11 -21.73
CA ILE A 4 -8.29 -5.58 -20.76
C ILE A 4 -9.16 -4.57 -21.52
N ASN A 5 -10.45 -4.90 -21.73
CA ASN A 5 -11.42 -3.95 -22.27
C ASN A 5 -11.69 -2.86 -21.22
N PRO A 6 -11.22 -1.61 -21.42
CA PRO A 6 -11.36 -0.56 -20.41
C PRO A 6 -12.81 -0.08 -20.23
N GLN A 7 -13.68 -0.32 -21.22
CA GLN A 7 -15.11 0.02 -21.17
C GLN A 7 -15.94 -1.02 -20.41
N GLY A 8 -15.46 -2.28 -20.37
CA GLY A 8 -16.14 -3.39 -19.69
C GLY A 8 -15.74 -3.58 -18.23
N VAL A 9 -14.63 -2.99 -17.80
CA VAL A 9 -14.11 -3.11 -16.43
C VAL A 9 -14.58 -1.94 -15.58
N LYS A 10 -15.26 -2.23 -14.46
CA LYS A 10 -15.63 -1.23 -13.45
C LYS A 10 -14.39 -0.78 -12.64
N LEU A 11 -13.45 -0.08 -13.30
CA LEU A 11 -12.18 0.37 -12.72
C LEU A 11 -12.39 1.22 -11.45
N ASN A 12 -13.52 1.92 -11.33
CA ASN A 12 -13.83 2.67 -10.11
C ASN A 12 -14.07 1.77 -8.89
N ILE A 13 -14.85 0.69 -9.05
CA ILE A 13 -15.11 -0.28 -7.98
C ILE A 13 -13.83 -1.06 -7.65
N TYR A 14 -13.05 -1.40 -8.67
CA TYR A 14 -11.75 -2.04 -8.50
C TYR A 14 -10.80 -1.18 -7.64
N LYS A 15 -10.60 0.10 -8.00
CA LYS A 15 -9.75 1.02 -7.24
C LYS A 15 -10.20 1.14 -5.78
N GLN A 16 -11.49 1.31 -5.52
CA GLN A 16 -12.02 1.41 -4.15
C GLN A 16 -11.73 0.15 -3.31
N LYS A 17 -11.89 -1.04 -3.90
CA LYS A 17 -11.58 -2.31 -3.21
C LYS A 17 -10.09 -2.45 -2.91
N VAL A 18 -9.24 -2.10 -3.88
CA VAL A 18 -7.79 -2.14 -3.71
C VAL A 18 -7.35 -1.13 -2.63
N GLU A 19 -7.89 0.09 -2.62
CA GLU A 19 -7.63 1.08 -1.57
C GLU A 19 -8.03 0.59 -0.17
N GLN A 20 -9.20 -0.04 -0.04
CA GLN A 20 -9.64 -0.63 1.23
C GLN A 20 -8.72 -1.76 1.70
N ALA A 21 -8.26 -2.60 0.77
CA ALA A 21 -7.30 -3.67 1.07
C ALA A 21 -5.97 -3.07 1.55
N ILE A 22 -5.42 -2.07 0.84
CA ILE A 22 -4.20 -1.35 1.23
C ILE A 22 -4.34 -0.78 2.64
N LYS A 23 -5.43 -0.05 2.93
CA LYS A 23 -5.67 0.52 4.27
C LYS A 23 -5.71 -0.55 5.36
N SER A 24 -6.30 -1.72 5.05
CA SER A 24 -6.38 -2.84 5.98
C SER A 24 -5.00 -3.44 6.26
N TYR A 25 -4.18 -3.60 5.22
CA TYR A 25 -2.82 -4.09 5.35
C TYR A 25 -1.91 -3.10 6.08
N GLU A 26 -1.98 -1.80 5.77
CA GLU A 26 -1.23 -0.76 6.48
C GLU A 26 -1.60 -0.74 7.98
N LYS A 27 -2.90 -0.81 8.30
CA LYS A 27 -3.36 -0.87 9.70
C LYS A 27 -2.84 -2.11 10.42
N ARG A 28 -2.85 -3.26 9.75
CA ARG A 28 -2.36 -4.53 10.32
C ARG A 28 -0.85 -4.49 10.54
N LEU A 29 -0.09 -3.99 9.57
CA LEU A 29 1.36 -3.81 9.67
C LEU A 29 1.72 -2.90 10.84
N ASN A 30 1.10 -1.72 10.93
CA ASN A 30 1.32 -0.79 12.02
C ASN A 30 0.99 -1.42 13.38
N LYS A 31 -0.09 -2.20 13.47
CA LYS A 31 -0.47 -2.89 14.71
C LYS A 31 0.57 -3.95 15.12
N ILE A 32 1.02 -4.78 14.19
CA ILE A 32 1.99 -5.85 14.46
C ILE A 32 3.32 -5.23 14.94
N VAL A 33 3.80 -4.19 14.26
CA VAL A 33 5.02 -3.47 14.64
C VAL A 33 4.86 -2.77 15.98
N TRP A 34 3.71 -2.13 16.24
CA TRP A 34 3.43 -1.48 17.51
C TRP A 34 3.39 -2.45 18.70
N GLN A 35 2.87 -3.65 18.49
CA GLN A 35 2.84 -4.69 19.52
C GLN A 35 4.23 -5.27 19.81
N ALA A 36 5.12 -5.25 18.83
CA ALA A 36 6.48 -5.76 18.98
C ALA A 36 7.43 -4.78 19.67
N LEU A 37 7.19 -3.48 19.56
CA LEU A 37 7.99 -2.46 20.24
C LEU A 37 7.74 -2.48 21.76
N SER A 38 8.83 -2.51 22.53
CA SER A 38 8.80 -2.31 23.98
C SER A 38 8.45 -0.85 24.34
N GLN A 39 8.04 -0.62 25.59
CA GLN A 39 7.74 0.73 26.09
C GLN A 39 8.95 1.66 25.98
N GLU A 40 10.16 1.16 26.23
CA GLU A 40 11.40 1.94 26.13
C GLU A 40 11.69 2.40 24.70
N GLU A 41 11.46 1.53 23.71
CA GLU A 41 11.65 1.90 22.30
C GLU A 41 10.55 2.86 21.82
N LYS A 42 9.32 2.74 22.35
CA LYS A 42 8.23 3.69 22.08
C LYS A 42 8.54 5.08 22.62
N GLU A 43 9.09 5.17 23.84
CA GLU A 43 9.52 6.43 24.45
C GLU A 43 10.71 7.04 23.70
N LYS A 44 11.69 6.23 23.28
CA LYS A 44 12.81 6.71 22.44
C LYS A 44 12.36 7.25 21.09
N LEU A 45 11.30 6.69 20.52
CA LEU A 45 10.73 7.13 19.26
C LEU A 45 9.76 8.32 19.45
N ASP A 46 9.55 8.81 20.67
CA ASP A 46 8.51 9.80 21.03
C ASP A 46 7.12 9.42 20.49
N ALA A 47 6.89 8.11 20.38
CA ALA A 47 5.71 7.55 19.78
C ALA A 47 4.66 7.36 20.88
N TYR A 48 3.70 8.28 20.99
CA TYR A 48 2.50 8.09 21.83
C TYR A 48 1.36 7.38 21.08
N LYS A 49 1.51 7.18 19.77
CA LYS A 49 0.51 6.57 18.89
C LYS A 49 1.20 5.67 17.85
N PRO A 50 0.48 4.66 17.31
CA PRO A 50 1.03 3.79 16.27
C PRO A 50 1.52 4.61 15.08
N MET A 51 2.83 4.64 14.90
CA MET A 51 3.46 5.31 13.76
C MET A 51 3.19 4.52 12.48
N ARG A 52 3.15 5.22 11.35
CA ARG A 52 3.10 4.57 10.04
C ARG A 52 4.43 3.90 9.77
N TYR A 53 4.39 2.57 9.59
CA TYR A 53 5.58 1.76 9.34
C TYR A 53 6.36 2.23 8.12
N LEU A 54 5.66 2.50 7.02
CA LEU A 54 6.29 2.94 5.76
C LEU A 54 7.03 4.28 5.90
N GLU A 55 6.57 5.17 6.79
CA GLU A 55 7.19 6.49 6.99
C GLU A 55 8.40 6.42 7.95
N ASN A 56 8.41 5.46 8.88
CA ASN A 56 9.43 5.35 9.93
C ASN A 56 10.22 4.02 9.87
N LYS A 57 10.29 3.41 8.69
CA LYS A 57 10.83 2.05 8.48
C LYS A 57 12.21 1.84 9.11
N ALA A 58 13.16 2.76 8.89
CA ALA A 58 14.52 2.61 9.39
C ALA A 58 14.59 2.60 10.92
N ALA A 59 13.88 3.52 11.57
CA ALA A 59 13.82 3.62 13.02
C ALA A 59 13.13 2.41 13.65
N LEU A 60 12.02 1.97 13.04
CA LEU A 60 11.26 0.80 13.49
C LEU A 60 12.07 -0.48 13.31
N ASN A 61 12.67 -0.72 12.14
CA ASN A 61 13.49 -1.90 11.90
C ASN A 61 14.69 -1.97 12.86
N GLY A 62 15.39 -0.84 13.10
CA GLY A 62 16.48 -0.81 14.07
C GLY A 62 16.03 -1.08 15.51
N ALA A 63 14.82 -0.69 15.90
CA ALA A 63 14.25 -1.06 17.20
C ALA A 63 13.90 -2.56 17.27
N LEU A 64 13.33 -3.11 16.20
CA LEU A 64 12.94 -4.52 16.13
C LEU A 64 14.14 -5.47 16.12
N GLU A 65 15.23 -5.08 15.45
CA GLU A 65 16.50 -5.83 15.47
C GLU A 65 17.10 -5.88 16.88
N ARG A 66 17.09 -4.77 17.62
CA ARG A 66 17.57 -4.70 19.00
C ARG A 66 16.75 -5.57 19.96
N LEU A 67 15.45 -5.74 19.68
CA LEU A 67 14.54 -6.58 20.45
C LEU A 67 14.63 -8.07 20.06
N ASN A 68 15.48 -8.42 19.10
CA ASN A 68 15.65 -9.78 18.58
C ASN A 68 14.29 -10.42 18.22
N TRP A 69 13.43 -9.65 17.54
CA TRP A 69 12.04 -10.04 17.32
C TRP A 69 11.96 -11.37 16.54
N PRO A 70 11.18 -12.37 17.01
CA PRO A 70 10.98 -13.66 16.32
C PRO A 70 10.47 -13.59 14.88
N ILE A 71 9.83 -12.48 14.47
CA ILE A 71 9.35 -12.31 13.09
C ILE A 71 10.44 -11.65 12.28
N SER A 72 10.83 -12.29 11.17
CA SER A 72 11.90 -11.77 10.34
C SER A 72 11.48 -10.46 9.64
N LEU A 73 12.42 -9.54 9.47
CA LEU A 73 12.20 -8.33 8.64
C LEU A 73 11.76 -8.69 7.21
N LYS A 74 12.13 -9.88 6.73
CA LYS A 74 11.72 -10.43 5.44
C LYS A 74 10.21 -10.64 5.35
N GLU A 75 9.56 -11.11 6.41
CA GLU A 75 8.10 -11.30 6.44
C GLU A 75 7.35 -9.96 6.47
N LEU A 76 7.88 -8.96 7.18
CA LEU A 76 7.35 -7.60 7.14
C LEU A 76 7.51 -6.98 5.74
N SER A 77 8.64 -7.24 5.09
CA SER A 77 8.91 -6.80 3.73
C SER A 77 7.94 -7.42 2.71
N MET A 78 7.46 -8.66 2.92
CA MET A 78 6.41 -9.22 2.06
C MET A 78 5.12 -8.39 2.15
N LEU A 79 4.68 -8.03 3.35
CA LEU A 79 3.46 -7.22 3.53
C LEU A 79 3.63 -5.80 2.98
N GLU A 80 4.82 -5.22 3.11
CA GLU A 80 5.20 -3.96 2.48
C GLU A 80 5.11 -4.04 0.95
N ASN A 81 5.70 -5.09 0.35
CA ASN A 81 5.69 -5.28 -1.10
C ASN A 81 4.25 -5.44 -1.64
N GLU A 82 3.37 -6.13 -0.92
CA GLU A 82 1.96 -6.26 -1.29
C GLU A 82 1.21 -4.91 -1.24
N ILE A 83 1.53 -4.06 -0.26
CA ILE A 83 0.98 -2.70 -0.17
C ILE A 83 1.46 -1.84 -1.36
N LEU A 84 2.74 -1.93 -1.72
CA LEU A 84 3.32 -1.22 -2.85
C LEU A 84 2.72 -1.70 -4.18
N ALA A 85 2.57 -3.01 -4.36
CA ALA A 85 1.90 -3.60 -5.51
C ALA A 85 0.45 -3.11 -5.64
N GLY A 86 -0.27 -3.04 -4.52
CA GLY A 86 -1.62 -2.46 -4.46
C GLY A 86 -1.66 -1.01 -4.96
N LYS A 87 -0.70 -0.18 -4.54
CA LYS A 87 -0.59 1.22 -4.99
C LYS A 87 -0.31 1.30 -6.50
N MET A 88 0.56 0.42 -7.01
CA MET A 88 0.83 0.32 -8.45
C MET A 88 -0.42 -0.11 -9.24
N TYR A 89 -1.23 -1.03 -8.74
CA TYR A 89 -2.46 -1.43 -9.41
C TYR A 89 -3.49 -0.29 -9.52
N ILE A 90 -3.59 0.56 -8.49
CA ILE A 90 -4.44 1.76 -8.56
C ILE A 90 -3.93 2.72 -9.64
N GLN A 91 -2.61 2.93 -9.68
CA GLN A 91 -1.97 3.80 -10.67
C GLN A 91 -2.22 3.30 -12.11
N GLN A 92 -2.00 2.00 -12.36
CA GLN A 92 -2.30 1.38 -13.65
C GLN A 92 -3.77 1.51 -14.03
N ALA A 93 -4.69 1.32 -13.07
CA ALA A 93 -6.12 1.50 -13.31
C ALA A 93 -6.49 2.95 -13.64
N MET A 94 -5.79 3.94 -13.07
CA MET A 94 -5.97 5.35 -13.41
C MET A 94 -5.49 5.65 -14.83
N GLU A 95 -4.31 5.16 -15.20
CA GLU A 95 -3.75 5.33 -16.55
C GLU A 95 -4.63 4.69 -17.62
N LEU A 96 -5.13 3.47 -17.38
CA LEU A 96 -6.08 2.80 -18.26
C LEU A 96 -7.38 3.60 -18.42
N GLN A 97 -7.90 4.16 -17.32
CA GLN A 97 -9.10 4.98 -17.36
C GLN A 97 -8.88 6.30 -18.14
N GLU A 98 -7.71 6.91 -18.01
CA GLU A 98 -7.38 8.14 -18.72
C GLU A 98 -7.17 7.90 -20.21
N ALA A 99 -6.46 6.83 -20.58
CA ALA A 99 -6.29 6.41 -21.97
C ALA A 99 -7.64 6.14 -22.65
N ALA A 100 -8.55 5.43 -21.97
CA ALA A 100 -9.89 5.14 -22.47
C ALA A 100 -10.74 6.40 -22.67
N LYS A 101 -10.60 7.41 -21.80
CA LYS A 101 -11.25 8.71 -22.00
C LYS A 101 -10.70 9.41 -23.24
N LYS A 102 -9.38 9.48 -23.40
CA LYS A 102 -8.72 10.13 -24.55
C LYS A 102 -9.17 9.50 -25.88
N GLU A 103 -9.26 8.17 -25.96
CA GLU A 103 -9.77 7.46 -27.13
C GLU A 103 -11.22 7.85 -27.47
N ASN A 104 -12.12 7.93 -26.48
CA ASN A 104 -13.50 8.38 -26.69
C ASN A 104 -13.59 9.84 -27.17
N TYR A 105 -12.73 10.73 -26.66
CA TYR A 105 -12.68 12.13 -27.09
C TYR A 105 -12.16 12.32 -28.52
N VAL A 106 -11.26 11.44 -28.98
CA VAL A 106 -10.77 11.46 -30.36
C VAL A 106 -11.85 10.94 -31.32
N ASN A 107 -12.56 9.87 -30.94
CA ASN A 107 -13.62 9.30 -31.77
C ASN A 107 -14.79 10.28 -31.96
N LYS A 108 -15.19 11.01 -30.90
CA LYS A 108 -16.24 12.04 -30.97
C LYS A 108 -15.91 13.31 -31.77
N ARG A 109 -14.64 13.53 -32.14
CA ARG A 109 -14.20 14.69 -32.94
C ARG A 109 -13.99 14.35 -34.42
N GLY A 110 -14.06 13.06 -34.76
CA GLY A 110 -13.93 12.56 -36.13
C GLY A 110 -15.26 12.19 -36.80
N GLU A 111 -16.39 12.38 -36.11
CA GLU A 111 -17.75 12.28 -36.65
C GLU A 111 -18.33 13.65 -36.99
#